data_AF-A0A8T2SQF1-F1
#
_entry.id   AF-A0A8T2SQF1-F1
#
_cell.length_a   1.000
_cell.length_b   1.000
_cell.length_c   1.000
_cell.angle_alpha   90.00
_cell.angle_beta   90.00
_cell.angle_gamma   90.00
#
_symmetry.space_group_name_H-M   'P 1'
#
loop_
_entity.id
_entity.type
_entity.pdbx_description
1 polymer ?
#
loop_
_entity_poly.entity_id
_entity_poly.type
_entity_poly.pdbx_seq_one_letter_code
_entity_poly.pdbx_strand_id
1 'polypeptide(L)'
;MDSFYVELPPVDSDDPLFRHKTEILDQRSLAFRFSVSGADSCVQCESHVDAMLKTARILNLNEIEWYFLEEDEFGTITFRNELEALNTVFAALKCVKKAKEEVVALNLLIEIVIQKFRLLEAADNVEAGISCDGDKESKLLDWARREGIESKLDVAVFDGFGRGLRAAVDIAVNDIVMKIPQHLIISEDFVDNTDLGLALNDFEGVIGDTKVLLWSMRERHKPYSMFAPYFASLPDSFNTGLSFGISALQVLDGTMVLEELMQAKEHLRLEYEKLFPELSNKYPSLFPENQFTWEMYLWACELWYSNGLKICFPDGSIKTCLVPYMGLLNHSLHPHVTHYSKIDPESKSLIVHAARPLNAGKQCFLNYGALSNSHLLMFYGFVLGRDNPFDVVPIDLDLSDSPDRLALIEKANLGLSHMVRGTWLIPFRIPSRLLTTLCIALMDEDEARSLTFSPKHNRS
;
A
#
# COMPACT_ATOMS: atom_id res chain seq x y z
N MET A 1 -23.88 18.64 -32.63
CA MET A 1 -22.64 18.80 -31.85
C MET A 1 -22.35 17.43 -31.33
N ASP A 2 -21.23 16.87 -31.75
CA ASP A 2 -20.89 15.50 -31.40
C ASP A 2 -20.42 15.49 -29.94
N SER A 3 -21.13 14.72 -29.12
CA SER A 3 -20.81 14.48 -27.72
C SER A 3 -20.17 13.10 -27.58
N PHE A 4 -19.17 12.98 -26.73
CA PHE A 4 -18.56 11.70 -26.38
C PHE A 4 -18.86 11.35 -24.93
N TYR A 5 -18.65 10.08 -24.58
CA TYR A 5 -18.84 9.58 -23.22
C TYR A 5 -17.50 9.24 -22.59
N VAL A 6 -17.36 9.63 -21.33
CA VAL A 6 -16.32 9.12 -20.43
C VAL A 6 -17.01 8.18 -19.45
N GLU A 7 -16.55 6.94 -19.38
CA GLU A 7 -17.10 5.91 -18.49
C GLU A 7 -16.04 5.53 -17.45
N LEU A 8 -16.39 5.71 -16.17
CA LEU A 8 -15.61 5.22 -15.05
C LEU A 8 -15.91 3.72 -14.83
N PRO A 9 -14.96 2.94 -14.30
CA PRO A 9 -15.18 1.53 -14.02
C PRO A 9 -16.29 1.35 -12.95
N PRO A 10 -17.07 0.26 -13.00
CA PRO A 10 -17.99 -0.09 -11.94
C PRO A 10 -17.24 -0.45 -10.64
N VAL A 11 -17.96 -0.52 -9.52
CA VAL A 11 -17.39 -1.12 -8.30
C VAL A 11 -17.09 -2.59 -8.57
N ASP A 12 -15.88 -3.04 -8.24
CA ASP A 12 -15.47 -4.43 -8.39
C ASP A 12 -16.30 -5.31 -7.44
N SER A 13 -16.89 -6.39 -7.97
CA SER A 13 -17.72 -7.32 -7.18
C SER A 13 -16.93 -8.07 -6.11
N ASP A 14 -15.61 -8.20 -6.30
CA ASP A 14 -14.71 -8.84 -5.34
C ASP A 14 -14.16 -7.84 -4.30
N ASP A 15 -14.53 -6.56 -4.39
CA ASP A 15 -14.16 -5.54 -3.41
C ASP A 15 -14.83 -5.84 -2.05
N PRO A 16 -14.07 -5.95 -0.94
CA PRO A 16 -14.65 -6.15 0.39
C PRO A 16 -15.66 -5.08 0.80
N LEU A 17 -15.56 -3.87 0.23
CA LEU A 17 -16.46 -2.75 0.46
C LEU A 17 -17.52 -2.60 -0.63
N PHE A 18 -17.69 -3.58 -1.52
CA PHE A 18 -18.62 -3.51 -2.67
C PHE A 18 -20.00 -2.99 -2.26
N ARG A 19 -20.60 -3.60 -1.24
CA ARG A 19 -21.93 -3.21 -0.74
C ARG A 19 -21.95 -1.76 -0.26
N HIS A 20 -20.98 -1.37 0.56
CA HIS A 20 -20.92 -0.03 1.14
C HIS A 20 -20.64 1.06 0.10
N LYS A 21 -19.72 0.82 -0.84
CA LYS A 21 -19.44 1.74 -1.94
C LYS A 21 -20.68 1.94 -2.81
N THR A 22 -21.37 0.84 -3.15
CA THR A 22 -22.62 0.89 -3.93
C THR A 22 -23.70 1.68 -3.20
N GLU A 23 -23.92 1.42 -1.90
CA GLU A 23 -24.87 2.16 -1.08
C GLU A 23 -24.58 3.67 -1.07
N ILE A 24 -23.31 4.08 -0.93
CA ILE A 24 -22.91 5.50 -0.95
C ILE A 24 -23.14 6.14 -2.32
N LEU A 25 -22.77 5.44 -3.40
CA LEU A 25 -22.94 5.94 -4.77
C LEU A 25 -24.42 6.16 -5.10
N ASP A 26 -25.29 5.23 -4.71
CA ASP A 26 -26.74 5.32 -4.89
C ASP A 26 -27.34 6.47 -4.07
N GLN A 27 -27.01 6.54 -2.77
CA GLN A 27 -27.48 7.61 -1.87
C GLN A 27 -27.07 9.00 -2.36
N ARG A 28 -25.87 9.14 -2.91
CA ARG A 28 -25.34 10.40 -3.45
C ARG A 28 -25.71 10.63 -4.92
N SER A 29 -26.44 9.70 -5.56
CA SER A 29 -26.83 9.76 -6.96
C SER A 29 -25.65 10.04 -7.91
N LEU A 30 -24.52 9.37 -7.67
CA LEU A 30 -23.28 9.58 -8.42
C LEU A 30 -23.29 8.78 -9.73
N ALA A 31 -22.89 9.44 -10.82
CA ALA A 31 -22.88 8.84 -12.15
C ALA A 31 -21.56 8.12 -12.44
N PHE A 32 -21.63 7.11 -13.31
CA PHE A 32 -20.46 6.43 -13.88
C PHE A 32 -20.18 6.84 -15.32
N ARG A 33 -21.19 7.37 -16.01
CA ARG A 33 -21.13 7.76 -17.41
C ARG A 33 -21.39 9.24 -17.55
N PHE A 34 -20.45 9.94 -18.17
CA PHE A 34 -20.45 11.39 -18.29
C PHE A 34 -20.48 11.77 -19.77
N SER A 35 -21.50 12.53 -20.18
CA SER A 35 -21.63 13.07 -21.53
C SER A 35 -20.91 14.41 -21.61
N VAL A 36 -19.94 14.52 -22.52
CA VAL A 36 -19.14 15.73 -22.73
C VAL A 36 -19.34 16.21 -24.16
N SER A 37 -19.58 17.51 -24.35
CA SER A 37 -19.69 18.11 -25.68
C SER A 37 -18.31 18.42 -26.23
N GLY A 38 -18.07 18.14 -27.53
CA GLY A 38 -16.83 18.57 -28.20
C GLY A 38 -16.58 20.09 -28.18
N ALA A 39 -17.62 20.89 -27.89
CA ALA A 39 -17.56 22.34 -27.81
C ALA A 39 -17.51 22.89 -26.36
N ASP A 40 -17.33 22.04 -25.35
CA ASP A 40 -17.29 22.49 -23.96
C ASP A 40 -16.10 23.42 -23.68
N SER A 41 -16.37 24.48 -22.92
CA SER A 41 -15.36 25.41 -22.44
C SER A 41 -14.52 24.82 -21.30
N CYS A 42 -13.39 25.45 -20.97
CA CYS A 42 -12.55 25.04 -19.83
C CYS A 42 -13.33 24.90 -18.51
N VAL A 43 -14.25 25.82 -18.21
CA VAL A 43 -15.05 25.79 -16.97
C VAL A 43 -16.02 24.60 -16.96
N GLN A 44 -16.59 24.25 -18.11
CA GLN A 44 -17.45 23.08 -18.25
C GLN A 44 -16.65 21.79 -18.13
N CYS A 45 -15.50 21.70 -18.80
CA CYS A 45 -14.58 20.57 -18.66
C CYS A 45 -14.11 20.38 -17.21
N GLU A 46 -13.82 21.46 -16.48
CA GLU A 46 -13.46 21.39 -15.07
C GLU A 46 -14.60 20.85 -14.20
N SER A 47 -15.84 21.30 -14.47
CA SER A 47 -17.03 20.77 -13.81
C SER A 47 -17.25 19.28 -14.08
N HIS A 48 -16.95 18.82 -15.31
CA HIS A 48 -16.98 17.40 -15.65
C HIS A 48 -15.93 16.60 -14.88
N VAL A 49 -14.68 17.08 -14.80
CA VAL A 49 -13.62 16.43 -14.03
C VAL A 49 -13.99 16.36 -12.55
N ASP A 50 -14.51 17.44 -11.96
CA ASP A 50 -14.94 17.46 -10.56
C ASP A 50 -16.09 16.48 -10.28
N ALA A 51 -17.03 16.34 -11.23
CA ALA A 51 -18.09 15.34 -11.14
C ALA A 51 -17.55 13.90 -11.21
N MET A 52 -16.61 13.64 -12.12
CA MET A 52 -15.93 12.33 -12.22
C MET A 52 -15.15 12.01 -10.94
N LEU A 53 -14.45 12.99 -10.36
CA LEU A 53 -13.68 12.81 -9.13
C LEU A 53 -14.56 12.45 -7.93
N LYS A 54 -15.77 13.00 -7.83
CA LYS A 54 -16.72 12.61 -6.75
C LYS A 54 -17.03 11.12 -6.79
N THR A 55 -17.30 10.56 -7.97
CA THR A 55 -17.51 9.11 -8.14
C THR A 55 -16.22 8.35 -7.86
N ALA A 56 -15.10 8.76 -8.47
CA ALA A 56 -13.82 8.08 -8.36
C ALA A 56 -13.28 8.00 -6.92
N ARG A 57 -13.53 9.01 -6.08
CA ARG A 57 -13.17 8.97 -4.64
C ARG A 57 -13.87 7.84 -3.90
N ILE A 58 -15.14 7.58 -4.20
CA ILE A 58 -15.91 6.48 -3.59
C ILE A 58 -15.42 5.13 -4.11
N LEU A 59 -15.14 5.00 -5.41
CA LEU A 59 -14.57 3.78 -6.00
C LEU A 59 -13.26 3.38 -5.33
N ASN A 60 -12.46 4.38 -4.94
CA ASN A 60 -11.14 4.17 -4.36
C ASN A 60 -11.11 4.14 -2.83
N LEU A 61 -12.25 4.13 -2.12
CA LEU A 61 -12.23 4.01 -0.65
C LEU A 61 -11.55 2.72 -0.19
N ASN A 62 -10.74 2.82 0.86
CA ASN A 62 -10.36 1.67 1.69
C ASN A 62 -11.20 1.63 2.98
N GLU A 63 -11.01 0.59 3.81
CA GLU A 63 -11.80 0.37 5.02
C GLU A 63 -11.72 1.55 6.00
N ILE A 64 -10.52 2.05 6.25
CA ILE A 64 -10.30 3.19 7.17
C ILE A 64 -10.98 4.44 6.60
N GLU A 65 -10.75 4.75 5.33
CA GLU A 65 -11.36 5.91 4.66
C GLU A 65 -12.88 5.85 4.69
N TRP A 66 -13.46 4.67 4.44
CA TRP A 66 -14.90 4.45 4.53
C TRP A 66 -15.42 4.61 5.96
N TYR A 67 -14.71 4.05 6.95
CA TYR A 67 -15.15 4.08 8.34
C TYR A 67 -15.24 5.51 8.89
N PHE A 68 -14.28 6.36 8.50
CA PHE A 68 -14.21 7.77 8.90
C PHE A 68 -14.91 8.73 7.93
N LEU A 69 -15.56 8.23 6.87
CA LEU A 69 -16.29 9.07 5.92
C LEU A 69 -17.62 9.53 6.52
N GLU A 70 -17.80 10.84 6.66
CA GLU A 70 -19.04 11.44 7.15
C GLU A 70 -20.03 11.75 6.00
N GLU A 71 -21.34 11.74 6.29
CA GLU A 71 -22.40 11.76 5.26
C GLU A 71 -22.28 12.92 4.25
N ASP A 72 -21.85 14.11 4.70
CA ASP A 72 -21.76 15.35 3.90
C ASP A 72 -20.41 15.59 3.20
N GLU A 73 -19.43 14.69 3.34
CA GLU A 73 -18.09 14.90 2.79
C GLU A 73 -17.98 14.47 1.32
N PHE A 74 -17.86 15.46 0.43
CA PHE A 74 -17.59 15.27 -1.02
C PHE A 74 -16.17 15.70 -1.43
N GLY A 75 -15.40 16.25 -0.48
CA GLY A 75 -14.05 16.76 -0.69
C GLY A 75 -13.00 15.66 -0.77
N THR A 76 -11.74 16.06 -0.69
CA THR A 76 -10.61 15.13 -0.56
C THR A 76 -10.66 14.40 0.77
N ILE A 77 -10.60 13.07 0.73
CA ILE A 77 -10.72 12.19 1.89
C ILE A 77 -9.34 11.96 2.53
N THR A 78 -8.39 11.48 1.73
CA THR A 78 -6.97 11.40 2.05
C THR A 78 -6.19 11.75 0.78
N PHE A 79 -4.88 12.05 0.92
CA PHE A 79 -4.02 12.23 -0.25
C PHE A 79 -4.01 10.99 -1.16
N ARG A 80 -3.92 9.79 -0.56
CA ARG A 80 -3.95 8.52 -1.28
C ARG A 80 -5.24 8.39 -2.09
N ASN A 81 -6.40 8.63 -1.47
CA ASN A 81 -7.69 8.53 -2.15
C ASN A 81 -7.80 9.51 -3.31
N GLU A 82 -7.35 10.76 -3.12
CA GLU A 82 -7.36 11.76 -4.18
C GLU A 82 -6.48 11.37 -5.36
N LEU A 83 -5.27 10.86 -5.08
CA LEU A 83 -4.33 10.42 -6.11
C LEU A 83 -4.90 9.26 -6.94
N GLU A 84 -5.51 8.27 -6.28
CA GLU A 84 -6.14 7.13 -6.95
C GLU A 84 -7.41 7.54 -7.73
N ALA A 85 -8.18 8.49 -7.20
CA ALA A 85 -9.32 9.05 -7.90
C ALA A 85 -8.89 9.76 -9.19
N LEU A 86 -7.83 10.58 -9.13
CA LEU A 86 -7.25 11.22 -10.31
C LEU A 86 -6.72 10.20 -11.32
N ASN A 87 -6.02 9.15 -10.87
CA ASN A 87 -5.56 8.06 -11.74
C ASN A 87 -6.72 7.33 -12.42
N THR A 88 -7.80 7.05 -11.69
CA THR A 88 -9.01 6.42 -12.23
C THR A 88 -9.64 7.26 -13.34
N VAL A 89 -9.78 8.57 -13.11
CA VAL A 89 -10.31 9.51 -14.11
C VAL A 89 -9.35 9.61 -15.31
N PHE A 90 -8.04 9.72 -15.07
CA PHE A 90 -7.04 9.80 -16.12
C PHE A 90 -7.04 8.56 -17.03
N ALA A 91 -7.12 7.37 -16.45
CA ALA A 91 -7.22 6.11 -17.17
C ALA A 91 -8.49 6.04 -18.02
N ALA A 92 -9.64 6.43 -17.47
CA ALA A 92 -10.90 6.48 -18.20
C ALA A 92 -10.82 7.42 -19.42
N LEU A 93 -10.22 8.61 -19.27
CA LEU A 93 -10.01 9.57 -20.35
C LEU A 93 -9.10 9.00 -21.45
N LYS A 94 -8.06 8.23 -21.09
CA LYS A 94 -7.16 7.59 -22.06
C LYS A 94 -7.85 6.52 -22.92
N CYS A 95 -8.92 5.90 -22.40
CA CYS A 95 -9.69 4.86 -23.09
C CYS A 95 -10.73 5.40 -24.08
N VAL A 96 -10.98 6.72 -24.11
CA VAL A 96 -11.95 7.35 -25.02
C VAL A 96 -11.46 7.22 -26.48
N LYS A 97 -12.29 6.62 -27.34
CA LYS A 97 -12.05 6.55 -28.79
C LYS A 97 -12.25 7.93 -29.41
N LYS A 98 -11.41 8.31 -30.39
CA LYS A 98 -11.27 9.71 -30.84
C LYS A 98 -11.88 10.00 -32.21
N ALA A 99 -12.78 10.97 -32.31
CA ALA A 99 -13.08 11.77 -33.50
C ALA A 99 -12.43 13.17 -33.41
N LYS A 100 -12.29 13.88 -34.54
CA LYS A 100 -11.43 15.09 -34.65
C LYS A 100 -11.83 16.25 -33.73
N GLU A 101 -13.12 16.49 -33.51
CA GLU A 101 -13.65 17.55 -32.62
C GLU A 101 -13.58 17.12 -31.15
N GLU A 102 -13.76 15.83 -30.86
CA GLU A 102 -13.63 15.24 -29.52
C GLU A 102 -12.20 15.37 -28.97
N VAL A 103 -11.19 15.40 -29.85
CA VAL A 103 -9.78 15.53 -29.44
C VAL A 103 -9.52 16.81 -28.64
N VAL A 104 -10.20 17.93 -28.95
CA VAL A 104 -9.94 19.21 -28.28
C VAL A 104 -10.45 19.17 -26.84
N ALA A 105 -11.73 18.87 -26.64
CA ALA A 105 -12.34 18.77 -25.31
C ALA A 105 -11.70 17.65 -24.48
N LEU A 106 -11.37 16.50 -25.09
CA LEU A 106 -10.66 15.41 -24.42
C LEU A 106 -9.27 15.83 -23.94
N ASN A 107 -8.50 16.54 -24.76
CA ASN A 107 -7.19 17.05 -24.35
C ASN A 107 -7.31 18.05 -23.21
N LEU A 108 -8.34 18.91 -23.23
CA LEU A 108 -8.59 19.87 -22.15
C LEU A 108 -8.93 19.17 -20.82
N LEU A 109 -9.77 18.13 -20.84
CA LEU A 109 -10.04 17.29 -19.67
C LEU A 109 -8.75 16.67 -19.11
N ILE A 110 -7.92 16.10 -20.00
CA ILE A 110 -6.63 15.49 -19.62
C ILE A 110 -5.70 16.55 -19.00
N GLU A 111 -5.61 17.74 -19.58
CA GLU A 111 -4.81 18.84 -19.04
C GLU A 111 -5.29 19.27 -17.65
N ILE A 112 -6.61 19.37 -17.44
CA ILE A 112 -7.17 19.70 -16.12
C ILE A 112 -6.78 18.66 -15.07
N VAL A 113 -6.87 17.36 -15.39
CA VAL A 113 -6.45 16.30 -14.46
C VAL A 113 -4.94 16.39 -14.18
N ILE A 114 -4.10 16.62 -15.20
CA ILE A 114 -2.65 16.82 -15.03
C ILE A 114 -2.35 18.04 -14.13
N GLN A 115 -3.11 19.13 -14.27
CA GLN A 115 -2.96 20.29 -13.40
C GLN A 115 -3.34 19.95 -11.95
N LYS A 116 -4.41 19.17 -11.73
CA LYS A 116 -4.79 18.69 -10.39
C LYS A 116 -3.69 17.82 -9.76
N PHE A 117 -3.03 16.94 -10.53
CA PHE A 117 -1.85 16.20 -10.05
C PHE A 117 -0.68 17.11 -9.63
N ARG A 118 -0.42 18.20 -10.38
CA ARG A 118 0.64 19.17 -10.04
C ARG A 118 0.34 19.94 -8.77
N LEU A 119 -0.93 20.31 -8.56
CA LEU A 119 -1.34 21.03 -7.34
C LEU A 119 -1.18 20.18 -6.08
N LEU A 120 -1.24 18.85 -6.19
CA LEU A 120 -0.93 17.93 -5.08
C LEU A 120 0.57 17.98 -4.67
N GLU A 121 1.49 18.31 -5.58
CA GLU A 121 2.93 18.38 -5.29
C GLU A 121 3.31 19.58 -4.39
N ALA A 122 2.67 20.73 -4.59
CA ALA A 122 3.06 21.99 -3.96
C ALA A 122 2.93 22.01 -2.41
N ALA A 123 2.27 21.00 -1.83
CA ALA A 123 2.11 20.85 -0.39
C ALA A 123 3.27 20.10 0.29
N ASP A 124 4.14 19.40 -0.45
CA ASP A 124 5.20 18.56 0.10
C ASP A 124 6.59 19.19 -0.05
N ASN A 125 7.26 19.45 1.08
CA ASN A 125 8.70 19.72 1.09
C ASN A 125 9.46 18.40 0.90
N VAL A 126 9.61 17.94 -0.34
CA VAL A 126 10.43 16.76 -0.63
C VAL A 126 11.92 17.09 -0.48
N GLU A 127 12.62 16.33 0.35
CA GLU A 127 14.06 16.51 0.60
C GLU A 127 14.91 16.24 -0.64
N ALA A 128 16.00 17.00 -0.79
CA ALA A 128 17.02 16.75 -1.81
C ALA A 128 17.98 15.66 -1.30
N GLY A 129 18.18 14.62 -2.10
CA GLY A 129 19.03 13.50 -1.71
C GLY A 129 20.51 13.79 -1.89
N ILE A 130 21.32 13.42 -0.91
CA ILE A 130 22.78 13.46 -0.99
C ILE A 130 23.23 12.25 -1.83
N SER A 131 24.10 12.50 -2.81
CA SER A 131 24.62 11.43 -3.66
C SER A 131 25.40 10.42 -2.83
N CYS A 132 25.19 9.14 -3.09
CA CYS A 132 26.04 8.10 -2.51
C CYS A 132 27.30 7.93 -3.35
N ASP A 133 28.47 8.21 -2.78
CA ASP A 133 29.77 7.85 -3.37
C ASP A 133 30.28 6.49 -2.85
N GLY A 134 29.38 5.70 -2.25
CA GLY A 134 29.69 4.39 -1.67
C GLY A 134 29.93 3.32 -2.73
N ASP A 135 30.89 2.42 -2.45
CA ASP A 135 31.24 1.29 -3.32
C ASP A 135 30.07 0.31 -3.49
N LYS A 136 29.26 0.11 -2.45
CA LYS A 136 28.10 -0.80 -2.49
C LYS A 136 26.97 -0.27 -3.38
N GLU A 137 26.62 1.01 -3.23
CA GLU A 137 25.56 1.67 -3.99
C GLU A 137 25.93 1.78 -5.47
N SER A 138 27.19 2.14 -5.77
CA SER A 138 27.72 2.15 -7.14
C SER A 138 27.65 0.78 -7.78
N LYS A 139 28.08 -0.28 -7.06
CA LYS A 139 28.00 -1.67 -7.55
C LYS A 139 26.56 -2.13 -7.79
N LEU A 140 25.62 -1.72 -6.94
CA LEU A 140 24.21 -2.03 -7.13
C LEU A 140 23.65 -1.37 -8.39
N LEU A 141 23.99 -0.10 -8.63
CA LEU A 141 23.57 0.64 -9.81
C LEU A 141 24.16 0.03 -11.10
N ASP A 142 25.44 -0.29 -11.09
CA ASP A 142 26.11 -0.94 -12.23
C ASP A 142 25.52 -2.32 -12.51
N TRP A 143 25.24 -3.09 -11.46
CA TRP A 143 24.53 -4.36 -11.57
C TRP A 143 23.14 -4.18 -12.17
N ALA A 144 22.33 -3.27 -11.63
CA ALA A 144 20.97 -3.01 -12.10
C ALA A 144 20.96 -2.69 -13.60
N ARG A 145 21.86 -1.79 -14.05
CA ARG A 145 22.00 -1.44 -15.47
C ARG A 145 22.44 -2.63 -16.33
N ARG A 146 23.38 -3.44 -15.85
CA ARG A 146 23.90 -4.61 -16.57
C ARG A 146 22.84 -5.70 -16.75
N GLU A 147 22.02 -5.96 -15.73
CA GLU A 147 20.95 -6.96 -15.79
C GLU A 147 19.67 -6.44 -16.50
N GLY A 148 19.67 -5.17 -16.95
CA GLY A 148 18.61 -4.61 -17.79
C GLY A 148 17.52 -3.84 -17.05
N ILE A 149 17.77 -3.39 -15.81
CA ILE A 149 16.90 -2.41 -15.14
C ILE A 149 17.10 -1.04 -15.80
N GLU A 150 16.06 -0.52 -16.42
CA GLU A 150 16.03 0.85 -16.93
C GLU A 150 15.43 1.75 -15.84
N SER A 151 16.15 2.78 -15.39
CA SER A 151 15.65 3.67 -14.33
C SER A 151 16.01 5.14 -14.57
N LYS A 152 15.07 6.03 -14.28
CA LYS A 152 15.28 7.48 -14.14
C LYS A 152 15.70 7.89 -12.73
N LEU A 153 15.94 6.92 -11.84
CA LEU A 153 16.27 7.15 -10.44
C LEU A 153 17.68 6.65 -10.11
N ASP A 154 18.37 7.38 -9.24
CA ASP A 154 19.67 7.01 -8.67
C ASP A 154 19.56 6.80 -7.16
N VAL A 155 20.46 5.97 -6.61
CA VAL A 155 20.56 5.76 -5.16
C VAL A 155 21.10 7.02 -4.48
N ALA A 156 20.46 7.42 -3.39
CA ALA A 156 20.85 8.57 -2.58
C ALA A 156 20.57 8.31 -1.08
N VAL A 157 21.13 9.13 -0.21
CA VAL A 157 20.82 9.16 1.23
C VAL A 157 20.06 10.44 1.55
N PHE A 158 19.06 10.31 2.40
CA PHE A 158 18.15 11.38 2.83
C PHE A 158 18.08 11.41 4.35
N ASP A 159 17.91 12.60 4.91
CA ASP A 159 17.81 12.76 6.35
C ASP A 159 16.50 12.14 6.84
N GLY A 160 16.51 11.47 7.98
CA GLY A 160 15.33 10.75 8.52
C GLY A 160 14.85 9.52 7.74
N PHE A 161 15.21 9.34 6.46
CA PHE A 161 14.83 8.17 5.65
C PHE A 161 15.97 7.18 5.41
N GLY A 162 17.22 7.60 5.57
CA GLY A 162 18.37 6.78 5.23
C GLY A 162 18.52 6.64 3.71
N ARG A 163 18.80 5.44 3.21
CA ARG A 163 18.96 5.22 1.76
C ARG A 163 17.61 5.23 1.06
N GLY A 164 17.58 5.82 -0.12
CA GLY A 164 16.40 5.90 -0.97
C GLY A 164 16.77 6.05 -2.45
N LEU A 165 15.77 6.34 -3.27
CA LEU A 165 15.97 6.69 -4.68
C LEU A 165 15.60 8.16 -4.93
N ARG A 166 16.48 8.90 -5.62
CA ARG A 166 16.21 10.26 -6.10
C ARG A 166 16.01 10.28 -7.61
N ALA A 167 15.23 11.25 -8.10
CA ALA A 167 15.13 11.49 -9.53
C ALA A 167 16.45 12.02 -10.12
N ALA A 168 16.96 11.36 -11.16
CA ALA A 168 18.14 11.82 -11.91
C ALA A 168 17.81 12.93 -12.92
N VAL A 169 16.54 12.99 -13.34
CA VAL A 169 15.98 13.94 -14.30
C VAL A 169 14.60 14.37 -13.84
N ASP A 170 14.04 15.43 -14.42
CA ASP A 170 12.63 15.77 -14.20
C ASP A 170 11.74 14.66 -14.78
N ILE A 171 10.74 14.25 -14.00
CA ILE A 171 9.80 13.17 -14.33
C ILE A 171 8.39 13.77 -14.39
N ALA A 172 7.73 13.61 -15.52
CA ALA A 172 6.35 14.06 -15.70
C ALA A 172 5.33 13.00 -15.24
N VAL A 173 4.07 13.41 -15.08
CA VAL A 173 2.96 12.48 -14.85
C VAL A 173 2.93 11.43 -15.97
N ASN A 174 2.76 10.16 -15.58
CA ASN A 174 2.70 8.98 -16.45
C ASN A 174 4.02 8.61 -17.16
N ASP A 175 5.12 9.31 -16.90
CA ASP A 175 6.44 8.86 -17.35
C ASP A 175 6.80 7.51 -16.73
N ILE A 176 7.51 6.67 -17.49
CA ILE A 176 8.14 5.46 -16.96
C ILE A 176 9.32 5.92 -16.08
N VAL A 177 9.23 5.59 -14.79
CA VAL A 177 10.25 5.87 -13.77
C VAL A 177 11.26 4.73 -13.71
N MET A 178 10.77 3.50 -13.80
CA MET A 178 11.58 2.30 -13.74
C MET A 178 10.93 1.19 -14.57
N LYS A 179 11.76 0.37 -15.20
CA LYS A 179 11.36 -0.87 -15.86
C LYS A 179 12.29 -1.99 -15.41
N ILE A 180 11.69 -3.05 -14.87
CA ILE A 180 12.44 -4.14 -14.21
C ILE A 180 12.08 -5.45 -14.92
N PRO A 181 13.04 -6.15 -15.54
CA PRO A 181 12.81 -7.46 -16.12
C PRO A 181 12.26 -8.46 -15.09
N GLN A 182 11.27 -9.25 -15.47
CA GLN A 182 10.61 -10.22 -14.56
C GLN A 182 11.59 -11.21 -13.90
N HIS A 183 12.67 -11.60 -14.60
CA HIS A 183 13.65 -12.55 -14.07
C HIS A 183 14.51 -12.00 -12.92
N LEU A 184 14.43 -10.69 -12.64
CA LEU A 184 15.08 -10.05 -11.49
C LEU A 184 14.15 -9.92 -10.29
N ILE A 185 12.87 -10.27 -10.43
CA ILE A 185 11.90 -10.29 -9.34
C ILE A 185 12.07 -11.61 -8.59
N ILE A 186 12.43 -11.54 -7.32
CA ILE A 186 12.64 -12.70 -6.47
C ILE A 186 11.28 -13.09 -5.87
N SER A 187 10.63 -14.06 -6.51
CA SER A 187 9.34 -14.64 -6.09
C SER A 187 9.50 -16.09 -5.66
N GLU A 188 8.43 -16.69 -5.11
CA GLU A 188 8.37 -18.14 -4.89
C GLU A 188 8.71 -18.91 -6.17
N ASP A 189 8.10 -18.58 -7.31
CA ASP A 189 8.37 -19.26 -8.59
C ASP A 189 9.84 -19.19 -8.99
N PHE A 190 10.48 -18.03 -8.74
CA PHE A 190 11.91 -17.89 -9.01
C PHE A 190 12.71 -18.87 -8.15
N VAL A 191 12.42 -18.92 -6.84
CA VAL A 191 13.13 -19.75 -5.87
C VAL A 191 12.88 -21.24 -6.10
N ASP A 192 11.67 -21.65 -6.50
CA ASP A 192 11.31 -23.04 -6.79
C ASP A 192 12.15 -23.65 -7.92
N ASN A 193 12.69 -22.80 -8.81
CA ASN A 193 13.58 -23.22 -9.89
C ASN A 193 15.07 -23.27 -9.47
N THR A 194 15.38 -23.06 -8.19
CA THR A 194 16.74 -23.14 -7.64
C THR A 194 16.99 -24.46 -6.92
N ASP A 195 18.26 -24.81 -6.72
CA ASP A 195 18.68 -25.98 -5.96
C ASP A 195 18.10 -26.02 -4.52
N LEU A 196 17.97 -24.87 -3.88
CA LEU A 196 17.35 -24.76 -2.55
C LEU A 196 15.83 -24.91 -2.60
N GLY A 197 15.16 -24.28 -3.57
CA GLY A 197 13.70 -24.42 -3.72
C GLY A 197 13.30 -25.87 -4.00
N LEU A 198 14.03 -26.56 -4.88
CA LEU A 198 13.82 -27.97 -5.17
C LEU A 198 13.96 -28.86 -3.92
N ALA A 199 14.92 -28.58 -3.03
CA ALA A 199 15.08 -29.31 -1.78
C ALA A 199 13.95 -29.02 -0.77
N LEU A 200 13.39 -27.81 -0.78
CA LEU A 200 12.28 -27.43 0.10
C LEU A 200 10.93 -28.00 -0.36
N ASN A 201 10.75 -28.32 -1.64
CA ASN A 201 9.54 -28.96 -2.13
C ASN A 201 9.28 -30.34 -1.50
N ASP A 202 10.34 -31.00 -1.04
CA ASP A 202 10.27 -32.29 -0.33
C ASP A 202 10.11 -32.13 1.19
N PHE A 203 9.94 -30.90 1.69
CA PHE A 203 9.76 -30.60 3.12
C PHE A 203 8.34 -30.10 3.37
N GLU A 204 7.54 -30.92 4.05
CA GLU A 204 6.14 -30.61 4.31
C GLU A 204 6.00 -29.38 5.22
N GLY A 205 5.06 -28.49 4.88
CA GLY A 205 4.77 -27.29 5.67
C GLY A 205 5.56 -26.03 5.32
N VAL A 206 6.51 -26.07 4.37
CA VAL A 206 7.20 -24.86 3.90
C VAL A 206 6.38 -24.14 2.84
N ILE A 207 5.79 -23.00 3.22
CA ILE A 207 5.06 -22.12 2.30
C ILE A 207 6.01 -21.24 1.46
N GLY A 208 5.49 -20.66 0.37
CA GLY A 208 6.26 -19.87 -0.59
C GLY A 208 7.11 -18.75 0.00
N ASP A 209 6.53 -17.94 0.88
CA ASP A 209 7.24 -16.85 1.56
C ASP A 209 8.46 -17.38 2.35
N THR A 210 8.30 -18.49 3.06
CA THR A 210 9.37 -19.16 3.80
C THR A 210 10.49 -19.65 2.88
N LYS A 211 10.17 -20.10 1.66
CA LYS A 211 11.21 -20.47 0.68
C LYS A 211 12.05 -19.27 0.28
N VAL A 212 11.43 -18.12 0.02
CA VAL A 212 12.15 -16.90 -0.36
C VAL A 212 13.02 -16.37 0.79
N LEU A 213 12.52 -16.46 2.02
CA LEU A 213 13.28 -16.16 3.25
C LEU A 213 14.55 -17.01 3.35
N LEU A 214 14.40 -18.34 3.32
CA LEU A 214 15.52 -19.28 3.44
C LEU A 214 16.52 -19.14 2.28
N TRP A 215 16.01 -18.91 1.07
CA TRP A 215 16.86 -18.64 -0.09
C TRP A 215 17.68 -17.37 0.12
N SER A 216 17.07 -16.30 0.62
CA SER A 216 17.74 -15.01 0.88
C SER A 216 18.85 -15.14 1.93
N MET A 217 18.65 -15.93 2.99
CA MET A 217 19.69 -16.22 4.00
C MET A 217 20.94 -16.83 3.35
N ARG A 218 20.75 -17.79 2.45
CA ARG A 218 21.85 -18.44 1.74
C ARG A 218 22.53 -17.52 0.74
N GLU A 219 21.75 -16.84 -0.11
CA GLU A 219 22.30 -16.03 -1.19
C GLU A 219 23.08 -14.82 -0.68
N ARG A 220 22.74 -14.30 0.51
CA ARG A 220 23.55 -13.28 1.20
C ARG A 220 25.01 -13.68 1.37
N HIS A 221 25.30 -14.98 1.51
CA HIS A 221 26.65 -15.50 1.71
C HIS A 221 27.32 -16.02 0.43
N LYS A 222 26.65 -15.95 -0.73
CA LYS A 222 27.16 -16.46 -2.00
C LYS A 222 27.79 -15.34 -2.84
N PRO A 223 29.14 -15.24 -2.92
CA PRO A 223 29.80 -14.15 -3.63
C PRO A 223 29.59 -14.18 -5.16
N TYR A 224 29.25 -15.35 -5.71
CA TYR A 224 29.00 -15.54 -7.15
C TYR A 224 27.52 -15.53 -7.52
N SER A 225 26.63 -15.20 -6.58
CA SER A 225 25.20 -15.02 -6.88
C SER A 225 25.01 -13.86 -7.85
N MET A 226 24.07 -14.00 -8.79
CA MET A 226 23.64 -12.88 -9.62
C MET A 226 23.15 -11.71 -8.74
N PHE A 227 22.53 -12.00 -7.60
CA PHE A 227 22.01 -11.00 -6.67
C PHE A 227 23.02 -10.58 -5.59
N ALA A 228 24.29 -10.99 -5.68
CA ALA A 228 25.30 -10.61 -4.69
C ALA A 228 25.41 -9.08 -4.47
N PRO A 229 25.36 -8.22 -5.51
CA PRO A 229 25.36 -6.76 -5.31
C PRO A 229 24.13 -6.26 -4.55
N TYR A 230 22.96 -6.85 -4.79
CA TYR A 230 21.73 -6.54 -4.05
C TYR A 230 21.89 -6.89 -2.57
N PHE A 231 22.24 -8.13 -2.25
CA PHE A 231 22.40 -8.56 -0.85
C PHE A 231 23.53 -7.80 -0.12
N ALA A 232 24.62 -7.48 -0.81
CA ALA A 232 25.71 -6.68 -0.23
C ALA A 232 25.29 -5.23 0.07
N SER A 233 24.30 -4.70 -0.67
CA SER A 233 23.76 -3.35 -0.47
C SER A 233 22.79 -3.28 0.72
N LEU A 234 22.12 -4.37 1.09
CA LEU A 234 21.16 -4.41 2.19
C LEU A 234 21.82 -4.09 3.55
N PRO A 235 21.06 -3.56 4.52
CA PRO A 235 21.60 -3.30 5.85
C PRO A 235 22.01 -4.61 6.54
N ASP A 236 23.01 -4.52 7.43
CA ASP A 236 23.45 -5.67 8.24
C ASP A 236 22.48 -5.99 9.38
N SER A 237 21.70 -5.01 9.81
CA SER A 237 20.62 -5.15 10.79
C SER A 237 19.50 -4.17 10.47
N PHE A 238 18.25 -4.55 10.76
CA PHE A 238 17.11 -3.66 10.63
C PHE A 238 16.77 -3.03 11.98
N ASN A 239 16.08 -1.89 11.94
CA ASN A 239 15.61 -1.19 13.14
C ASN A 239 14.13 -1.49 13.42
N THR A 240 13.64 -2.67 13.02
CA THR A 240 12.23 -3.03 13.26
C THR A 240 11.98 -3.36 14.72
N GLY A 241 10.72 -3.29 15.14
CA GLY A 241 10.31 -3.70 16.48
C GLY A 241 10.69 -5.16 16.81
N LEU A 242 10.81 -6.02 15.79
CA LEU A 242 11.24 -7.42 15.96
C LEU A 242 12.67 -7.53 16.52
N SER A 243 13.53 -6.55 16.22
CA SER A 243 14.92 -6.49 16.73
C SER A 243 15.10 -5.59 17.96
N PHE A 244 14.02 -5.05 18.54
CA PHE A 244 14.12 -4.21 19.73
C PHE A 244 14.73 -4.95 20.92
N GLY A 245 15.75 -4.31 21.51
CA GLY A 245 16.34 -4.70 22.78
C GLY A 245 15.48 -4.29 23.98
N ILE A 246 15.88 -4.76 25.16
CA ILE A 246 15.12 -4.62 26.42
C ILE A 246 14.73 -3.16 26.70
N SER A 247 15.66 -2.21 26.53
CA SER A 247 15.40 -0.80 26.81
C SER A 247 14.31 -0.19 25.92
N ALA A 248 14.23 -0.60 24.65
CA ALA A 248 13.17 -0.15 23.75
C ALA A 248 11.82 -0.79 24.09
N LEU A 249 11.82 -2.08 24.44
CA LEU A 249 10.61 -2.80 24.86
C LEU A 249 10.01 -2.23 26.16
N GLN A 250 10.85 -1.79 27.10
CA GLN A 250 10.39 -1.13 28.34
C GLN A 250 9.60 0.16 28.10
N VAL A 251 9.88 0.88 27.00
CA VAL A 251 9.13 2.10 26.64
C VAL A 251 7.71 1.76 26.17
N LEU A 252 7.50 0.54 25.67
CA LEU A 252 6.20 0.05 25.19
C LEU A 252 5.36 -0.61 26.29
N ASP A 253 5.84 -0.63 27.54
CA ASP A 253 5.13 -1.24 28.66
C ASP A 253 3.73 -0.64 28.85
N GLY A 254 2.73 -1.52 29.01
CA GLY A 254 1.32 -1.15 29.10
C GLY A 254 0.66 -0.76 27.76
N THR A 255 1.32 -0.97 26.62
CA THR A 255 0.73 -0.74 25.29
C THR A 255 0.41 -2.04 24.57
N MET A 256 -0.63 -2.03 23.73
CA MET A 256 -0.98 -3.17 22.85
C MET A 256 0.19 -3.58 21.93
N VAL A 257 1.01 -2.61 21.51
CA VAL A 257 2.16 -2.83 20.62
C VAL A 257 3.20 -3.76 21.24
N LEU A 258 3.39 -3.70 22.57
CA LEU A 258 4.32 -4.61 23.25
C LEU A 258 3.83 -6.06 23.16
N GLU A 259 2.54 -6.29 23.40
CA GLU A 259 1.94 -7.63 23.33
C GLU A 259 2.01 -8.19 21.90
N GLU A 260 1.65 -7.38 20.90
CA GLU A 260 1.75 -7.72 19.48
C GLU A 260 3.20 -8.08 19.09
N LEU A 261 4.19 -7.30 19.55
CA LEU A 261 5.60 -7.57 19.30
C LEU A 261 6.08 -8.87 19.94
N MET A 262 5.68 -9.14 21.19
CA MET A 262 6.06 -10.39 21.86
C MET A 262 5.45 -11.61 21.14
N GLN A 263 4.19 -11.51 20.73
CA GLN A 263 3.52 -12.56 19.97
C GLN A 263 4.19 -12.79 18.61
N ALA A 264 4.53 -11.73 17.88
CA ALA A 264 5.22 -11.84 16.60
C ALA A 264 6.61 -12.48 16.75
N LYS A 265 7.41 -12.07 17.75
CA LYS A 265 8.74 -12.67 18.01
C LYS A 265 8.64 -14.15 18.38
N GLU A 266 7.68 -14.50 19.25
CA GLU A 266 7.46 -15.90 19.64
C GLU A 266 7.02 -16.74 18.45
N HIS A 267 6.09 -16.23 17.64
CA HIS A 267 5.65 -16.91 16.42
C HIS A 267 6.83 -17.20 15.47
N LEU A 268 7.67 -16.20 15.19
CA LEU A 268 8.86 -16.38 14.35
C LEU A 268 9.84 -17.39 14.95
N ARG A 269 9.99 -17.41 16.28
CA ARG A 269 10.86 -18.37 16.95
C ARG A 269 10.36 -19.80 16.77
N LEU A 270 9.05 -20.01 16.96
CA LEU A 270 8.43 -21.32 16.76
C LEU A 270 8.54 -21.79 15.30
N GLU A 271 8.38 -20.90 14.32
CA GLU A 271 8.59 -21.24 12.90
C GLU A 271 10.04 -21.63 12.60
N TYR A 272 11.02 -20.91 13.17
CA TYR A 272 12.44 -21.28 13.05
C TYR A 272 12.73 -22.66 13.64
N GLU A 273 12.20 -22.96 14.84
CA GLU A 273 12.42 -24.23 15.54
C GLU A 273 11.77 -25.43 14.84
N LYS A 274 10.72 -25.22 14.04
CA LYS A 274 10.15 -26.25 13.15
C LYS A 274 11.06 -26.60 11.99
N LEU A 275 11.88 -25.65 11.52
CA LEU A 275 12.73 -25.82 10.35
C LEU A 275 14.14 -26.32 10.72
N PHE A 276 14.68 -25.84 11.84
CA PHE A 276 16.06 -26.09 12.25
C PHE A 276 16.12 -26.82 13.61
N PRO A 277 16.96 -27.87 13.74
CA PRO A 277 18.06 -28.25 12.82
C PRO A 277 17.68 -29.24 11.71
N GLU A 278 16.39 -29.57 11.52
CA GLU A 278 15.98 -30.65 10.60
C GLU A 278 16.47 -30.43 9.16
N LEU A 279 16.27 -29.22 8.60
CA LEU A 279 16.76 -28.89 7.26
C LEU A 279 18.28 -28.99 7.13
N SER A 280 19.02 -28.54 8.15
CA SER A 280 20.48 -28.64 8.19
C SER A 280 20.96 -30.09 8.25
N ASN A 281 20.26 -30.94 9.00
CA ASN A 281 20.57 -32.37 9.09
C ASN A 281 20.29 -33.12 7.78
N LYS A 282 19.15 -32.81 7.14
CA LYS A 282 18.72 -33.48 5.90
C LYS A 282 19.52 -33.00 4.68
N TYR A 283 19.86 -31.71 4.62
CA TYR A 283 20.49 -31.07 3.47
C TYR A 283 21.68 -30.15 3.88
N PRO A 284 22.74 -30.69 4.51
CA PRO A 284 23.81 -29.89 5.12
C PRO A 284 24.60 -29.00 4.15
N SER A 285 24.67 -29.37 2.87
CA SER A 285 25.32 -28.55 1.84
C SER A 285 24.49 -27.34 1.41
N LEU A 286 23.15 -27.44 1.51
CA LEU A 286 22.22 -26.38 1.14
C LEU A 286 21.87 -25.49 2.34
N PHE A 287 21.84 -26.08 3.54
CA PHE A 287 21.50 -25.43 4.80
C PHE A 287 22.62 -25.60 5.84
N PRO A 288 23.81 -25.02 5.65
CA PRO A 288 24.87 -25.10 6.63
C PRO A 288 24.48 -24.34 7.92
N GLU A 289 24.56 -25.01 9.07
CA GLU A 289 24.07 -24.49 10.36
C GLU A 289 24.62 -23.11 10.72
N ASN A 290 25.86 -22.81 10.36
CA ASN A 290 26.49 -21.52 10.64
C ASN A 290 25.95 -20.35 9.80
N GLN A 291 25.17 -20.62 8.75
CA GLN A 291 24.51 -19.60 7.92
C GLN A 291 23.00 -19.55 8.16
N PHE A 292 22.44 -20.55 8.84
CA PHE A 292 21.01 -20.65 9.13
C PHE A 292 20.75 -20.57 10.64
N THR A 293 21.31 -19.53 11.27
CA THR A 293 21.08 -19.24 12.70
C THR A 293 19.78 -18.47 12.91
N TRP A 294 19.33 -18.38 14.16
CA TRP A 294 18.18 -17.57 14.55
C TRP A 294 18.33 -16.10 14.11
N GLU A 295 19.51 -15.52 14.29
CA GLU A 295 19.79 -14.12 13.94
C GLU A 295 19.67 -13.88 12.42
N MET A 296 20.15 -14.83 11.61
CA MET A 296 20.05 -14.74 10.16
C MET A 296 18.60 -14.97 9.69
N TYR A 297 17.87 -15.85 10.36
CA TYR A 297 16.45 -16.07 10.08
C TYR A 297 15.63 -14.81 10.39
N LEU A 298 15.85 -14.21 11.56
CA LEU A 298 15.21 -12.94 11.93
C LEU A 298 15.56 -11.82 10.95
N TRP A 299 16.83 -11.69 10.54
CA TRP A 299 17.26 -10.73 9.52
C TRP A 299 16.51 -10.95 8.19
N ALA A 300 16.33 -12.19 7.75
CA ALA A 300 15.60 -12.48 6.52
C ALA A 300 14.11 -12.14 6.66
N CYS A 301 13.49 -12.44 7.81
CA CYS A 301 12.11 -12.04 8.11
C CYS A 301 11.95 -10.52 8.03
N GLU A 302 12.84 -9.76 8.66
CA GLU A 302 12.82 -8.29 8.62
C GLU A 302 13.01 -7.75 7.20
N LEU A 303 13.90 -8.35 6.39
CA LEU A 303 14.02 -8.04 4.96
C LEU A 303 12.71 -8.27 4.22
N TRP A 304 12.07 -9.41 4.43
CA TRP A 304 10.82 -9.76 3.75
C TRP A 304 9.69 -8.80 4.13
N TYR A 305 9.52 -8.50 5.41
CA TYR A 305 8.47 -7.62 5.89
C TYR A 305 8.68 -6.17 5.45
N SER A 306 9.92 -5.68 5.42
CA SER A 306 10.21 -4.29 5.10
C SER A 306 10.38 -4.00 3.59
N ASN A 307 10.72 -5.01 2.79
CA ASN A 307 10.99 -4.85 1.35
C ASN A 307 10.11 -5.73 0.44
N GLY A 308 9.21 -6.54 1.00
CA GLY A 308 8.27 -7.37 0.25
C GLY A 308 7.23 -6.51 -0.47
N LEU A 309 7.07 -6.73 -1.78
CA LEU A 309 6.10 -6.05 -2.63
C LEU A 309 5.14 -7.06 -3.25
N LYS A 310 3.84 -6.77 -3.23
CA LYS A 310 2.83 -7.60 -3.92
C LYS A 310 2.85 -7.32 -5.41
N ILE A 311 3.17 -8.34 -6.21
CA ILE A 311 3.26 -8.28 -7.67
C ILE A 311 2.24 -9.26 -8.28
N CYS A 312 1.46 -8.74 -9.22
CA CYS A 312 0.54 -9.48 -10.07
C CYS A 312 1.28 -9.94 -11.33
N PHE A 313 1.32 -11.26 -11.50
CA PHE A 313 1.93 -11.93 -12.64
C PHE A 313 0.96 -12.04 -13.81
N PRO A 314 1.44 -12.32 -15.04
CA PRO A 314 0.58 -12.42 -16.23
C PRO A 314 -0.52 -13.48 -16.16
N ASP A 315 -0.38 -14.49 -15.29
CA ASP A 315 -1.37 -15.53 -15.01
C ASP A 315 -2.48 -15.06 -14.05
N GLY A 316 -2.41 -13.83 -13.55
CA GLY A 316 -3.35 -13.25 -12.58
C GLY A 316 -2.99 -13.53 -11.12
N SER A 317 -1.98 -14.36 -10.84
CA SER A 317 -1.55 -14.62 -9.48
C SER A 317 -0.90 -13.39 -8.85
N ILE A 318 -1.20 -13.13 -7.58
CA ILE A 318 -0.57 -12.06 -6.80
C ILE A 318 0.35 -12.71 -5.78
N LYS A 319 1.64 -12.37 -5.83
CA LYS A 319 2.68 -12.93 -4.95
C LYS A 319 3.44 -11.81 -4.29
N THR A 320 3.80 -11.98 -3.02
CA THR A 320 4.80 -11.11 -2.40
C THR A 320 6.16 -11.47 -2.96
N CYS A 321 6.98 -10.48 -3.29
CA CYS A 321 8.28 -10.65 -3.93
C CYS A 321 9.28 -9.64 -3.37
N LEU A 322 10.57 -9.98 -3.38
CA LEU A 322 11.61 -8.96 -3.30
C LEU A 322 11.87 -8.43 -4.72
N VAL A 323 11.86 -7.12 -4.87
CA VAL A 323 12.15 -6.45 -6.14
C VAL A 323 13.42 -5.62 -5.96
N PRO A 324 14.60 -6.19 -6.26
CA PRO A 324 15.87 -5.49 -6.16
C PRO A 324 15.83 -4.12 -6.85
N TYR A 325 16.59 -3.16 -6.31
CA TYR A 325 16.62 -1.75 -6.72
C TYR A 325 15.32 -0.98 -6.39
N MET A 326 14.15 -1.47 -6.79
CA MET A 326 12.87 -0.82 -6.48
C MET A 326 12.54 -0.85 -4.98
N GLY A 327 12.94 -1.90 -4.27
CA GLY A 327 12.77 -2.02 -2.81
C GLY A 327 13.51 -0.94 -2.01
N LEU A 328 14.32 -0.08 -2.64
CA LEU A 328 14.94 1.09 -2.01
C LEU A 328 14.03 2.31 -1.93
N LEU A 329 12.87 2.32 -2.62
CA LEU A 329 11.93 3.44 -2.55
C LEU A 329 11.33 3.52 -1.15
N ASN A 330 11.50 4.67 -0.49
CA ASN A 330 10.96 4.90 0.83
C ASN A 330 9.44 5.14 0.82
N HIS A 331 8.85 5.03 2.01
CA HIS A 331 7.44 5.29 2.25
C HIS A 331 7.11 6.78 2.26
N SER A 332 5.96 7.15 1.69
CA SER A 332 5.31 8.43 1.96
C SER A 332 3.79 8.30 1.88
N LEU A 333 3.08 9.12 2.68
CA LEU A 333 1.65 9.38 2.50
C LEU A 333 1.37 10.12 1.18
N HIS A 334 2.41 10.70 0.59
CA HIS A 334 2.38 11.42 -0.66
C HIS A 334 3.30 10.73 -1.68
N PRO A 335 2.93 9.55 -2.19
CA PRO A 335 3.81 8.78 -3.07
C PRO A 335 3.94 9.43 -4.45
N HIS A 336 5.04 9.14 -5.14
CA HIS A 336 5.22 9.45 -6.56
C HIS A 336 4.84 8.27 -7.46
N VAL A 337 4.83 7.07 -6.89
CA VAL A 337 4.60 5.80 -7.57
C VAL A 337 3.46 5.07 -6.85
N THR A 338 2.37 4.77 -7.56
CA THR A 338 1.19 4.06 -7.04
C THR A 338 0.89 2.76 -7.80
N HIS A 339 1.16 2.74 -9.11
CA HIS A 339 0.94 1.59 -9.96
C HIS A 339 2.27 0.95 -10.32
N TYR A 340 2.65 -0.05 -9.53
CA TYR A 340 3.93 -0.76 -9.65
C TYR A 340 3.79 -2.26 -9.42
N SER A 341 2.56 -2.76 -9.36
CA SER A 341 2.25 -4.10 -8.87
C SER A 341 1.86 -5.06 -10.00
N LYS A 342 2.08 -4.74 -11.28
CA LYS A 342 1.67 -5.61 -12.38
C LYS A 342 2.77 -5.74 -13.44
N ILE A 343 3.11 -6.98 -13.76
CA ILE A 343 4.03 -7.31 -14.84
C ILE A 343 3.29 -7.15 -16.17
N ASP A 344 3.89 -6.40 -17.08
CA ASP A 344 3.42 -6.29 -18.45
C ASP A 344 3.68 -7.61 -19.21
N PRO A 345 2.65 -8.31 -19.72
CA PRO A 345 2.82 -9.60 -20.38
C PRO A 345 3.64 -9.54 -21.68
N GLU A 346 3.61 -8.41 -22.40
CA GLU A 346 4.29 -8.25 -23.68
C GLU A 346 5.80 -8.07 -23.48
N SER A 347 6.19 -7.12 -22.63
CA SER A 347 7.60 -6.82 -22.34
C SER A 347 8.20 -7.70 -21.23
N LYS A 348 7.39 -8.53 -20.54
CA LYS A 348 7.79 -9.36 -19.39
C LYS A 348 8.57 -8.56 -18.34
N SER A 349 8.08 -7.36 -18.06
CA SER A 349 8.75 -6.41 -17.18
C SER A 349 7.72 -5.76 -16.25
N LEU A 350 8.15 -5.44 -15.03
CA LEU A 350 7.43 -4.54 -14.16
C LEU A 350 7.69 -3.11 -14.65
N ILE A 351 6.63 -2.42 -15.09
CA ILE A 351 6.72 -1.04 -15.56
C ILE A 351 6.13 -0.12 -14.49
N VAL A 352 6.96 0.78 -13.97
CA VAL A 352 6.62 1.69 -12.89
C VAL A 352 6.41 3.07 -13.47
N HIS A 353 5.20 3.60 -13.36
CA HIS A 353 4.85 4.93 -13.83
C HIS A 353 4.76 5.94 -12.69
N ALA A 354 5.12 7.19 -12.97
CA ALA A 354 4.91 8.29 -12.04
C ALA A 354 3.43 8.69 -12.00
N ALA A 355 2.83 8.65 -10.81
CA ALA A 355 1.47 9.13 -10.58
C ALA A 355 1.42 10.66 -10.50
N ARG A 356 2.50 11.31 -10.06
CA ARG A 356 2.63 12.77 -9.96
C ARG A 356 4.02 13.21 -10.43
N PRO A 357 4.20 14.48 -10.83
CA PRO A 357 5.52 14.97 -11.26
C PRO A 357 6.56 14.86 -10.13
N LEU A 358 7.83 14.75 -10.51
CA LEU A 358 8.96 14.73 -9.60
C LEU A 358 10.15 15.46 -10.24
N ASN A 359 10.61 16.52 -9.58
CA ASN A 359 11.77 17.29 -10.05
C ASN A 359 13.09 16.55 -9.80
N ALA A 360 14.09 16.79 -10.66
CA ALA A 360 15.42 16.22 -10.50
C ALA A 360 16.03 16.53 -9.12
N GLY A 361 16.75 15.56 -8.56
CA GLY A 361 17.38 15.63 -7.24
C GLY A 361 16.46 15.35 -6.06
N LYS A 362 15.13 15.28 -6.27
CA LYS A 362 14.14 15.01 -5.21
C LYS A 362 13.93 13.52 -5.00
N GLN A 363 13.58 13.15 -3.77
CA GLN A 363 13.27 11.76 -3.41
C GLN A 363 12.02 11.26 -4.12
N CYS A 364 12.12 10.07 -4.73
CA CYS A 364 10.98 9.32 -5.20
C CYS A 364 10.45 8.42 -4.07
N PHE A 365 9.14 8.40 -3.90
CA PHE A 365 8.48 7.64 -2.83
C PHE A 365 7.43 6.70 -3.42
N LEU A 366 7.19 5.58 -2.74
CA LEU A 366 5.99 4.77 -2.91
C LEU A 366 5.19 4.75 -1.62
N ASN A 367 3.95 4.25 -1.66
CA ASN A 367 3.14 4.06 -0.46
C ASN A 367 3.12 2.57 -0.10
N TYR A 368 3.52 2.24 1.12
CA TYR A 368 3.67 0.85 1.58
C TYR A 368 2.31 0.20 1.89
N GLY A 369 1.24 1.00 1.89
CA GLY A 369 -0.09 0.63 2.29
C GLY A 369 -0.68 1.61 3.29
N ALA A 370 -1.96 1.43 3.58
CA ALA A 370 -2.68 2.11 4.65
C ALA A 370 -2.33 1.50 6.01
N LEU A 371 -1.10 1.74 6.48
CA LEU A 371 -0.53 1.11 7.68
C LEU A 371 -0.52 2.05 8.88
N SER A 372 -0.84 1.52 10.07
CA SER A 372 -0.75 2.25 11.34
C SER A 372 0.71 2.48 11.75
N ASN A 373 0.94 3.41 12.68
CA ASN A 373 2.29 3.62 13.21
C ASN A 373 2.81 2.41 14.00
N SER A 374 1.92 1.65 14.67
CA SER A 374 2.31 0.39 15.30
C SER A 374 2.83 -0.60 14.27
N HIS A 375 2.13 -0.79 13.14
CA HIS A 375 2.55 -1.70 12.09
C HIS A 375 3.87 -1.27 11.41
N LEU A 376 3.99 0.03 11.09
CA LEU A 376 5.23 0.59 10.53
C LEU A 376 6.42 0.41 11.48
N LEU A 377 6.22 0.63 12.78
CA LEU A 377 7.26 0.42 13.78
C LEU A 377 7.69 -1.05 13.85
N MET A 378 6.71 -1.96 13.92
CA MET A 378 6.95 -3.39 14.08
C MET A 378 7.68 -4.01 12.89
N PHE A 379 7.30 -3.66 11.66
CA PHE A 379 7.74 -4.37 10.45
C PHE A 379 8.63 -3.57 9.50
N TYR A 380 8.66 -2.24 9.64
CA TYR A 380 9.46 -1.35 8.78
C TYR A 380 10.49 -0.52 9.56
N GLY A 381 10.39 -0.44 10.88
CA GLY A 381 11.38 0.23 11.73
C GLY A 381 11.32 1.76 11.70
N PHE A 382 10.18 2.34 11.35
CA PHE A 382 9.94 3.77 11.44
C PHE A 382 8.49 4.06 11.85
N VAL A 383 8.23 5.29 12.29
CA VAL A 383 6.87 5.80 12.49
C VAL A 383 6.68 7.05 11.66
N LEU A 384 5.46 7.28 11.21
CA LEU A 384 5.08 8.57 10.67
C LEU A 384 4.80 9.55 11.81
N GLY A 385 4.78 10.84 11.48
CA GLY A 385 4.32 11.87 12.40
C GLY A 385 2.84 11.67 12.78
N ARG A 386 2.31 12.61 13.58
CA ARG A 386 0.92 12.57 14.04
C ARG A 386 -0.08 12.51 12.87
N ASP A 387 0.27 13.05 11.72
CA ASP A 387 -0.65 13.20 10.59
C ASP A 387 -0.90 11.92 9.77
N ASN A 388 -0.50 10.74 10.25
CA ASN A 388 -0.84 9.48 9.60
C ASN A 388 -2.37 9.20 9.68
N PRO A 389 -3.11 9.28 8.56
CA PRO A 389 -4.57 9.09 8.58
C PRO A 389 -4.98 7.63 8.81
N PHE A 390 -4.03 6.70 8.75
CA PHE A 390 -4.22 5.28 8.96
C PHE A 390 -3.80 4.82 10.36
N ASP A 391 -3.36 5.75 11.22
CA ASP A 391 -3.02 5.44 12.61
C ASP A 391 -4.30 5.38 13.46
N VAL A 392 -4.85 4.16 13.54
CA VAL A 392 -6.10 3.85 14.22
C VAL A 392 -5.87 2.89 15.37
N VAL A 393 -6.68 3.04 16.42
CA VAL A 393 -6.75 2.12 17.55
C VAL A 393 -8.11 1.40 17.47
N PRO A 394 -8.11 0.06 17.44
CA PRO A 394 -9.35 -0.70 17.47
C PRO A 394 -10.01 -0.61 18.85
N ILE A 395 -11.35 -0.57 18.86
CA ILE A 395 -12.19 -0.62 20.06
C ILE A 395 -13.28 -1.65 19.79
N ASP A 396 -13.30 -2.70 20.61
CA ASP A 396 -14.36 -3.71 20.59
C ASP A 396 -15.30 -3.51 21.78
N LEU A 397 -16.60 -3.49 21.49
CA LEU A 397 -17.65 -3.39 22.51
C LEU A 397 -18.22 -4.77 22.81
N ASP A 398 -18.25 -5.16 24.09
CA ASP A 398 -18.94 -6.37 24.53
C ASP A 398 -20.36 -6.02 24.99
N LEU A 399 -21.34 -6.52 24.24
CA LEU A 399 -22.77 -6.41 24.53
C LEU A 399 -23.46 -7.78 24.56
N SER A 400 -22.69 -8.84 24.83
CA SER A 400 -23.19 -10.22 24.85
C SER A 400 -24.37 -10.43 25.82
N ASP A 401 -24.40 -9.66 26.91
CA ASP A 401 -25.46 -9.70 27.92
C ASP A 401 -26.70 -8.84 27.59
N SER A 402 -26.78 -8.22 26.40
CA SER A 402 -27.85 -7.27 26.04
C SER A 402 -28.41 -7.52 24.62
N PRO A 403 -29.24 -8.56 24.43
CA PRO A 403 -29.73 -8.96 23.10
C PRO A 403 -30.57 -7.89 22.41
N ASP A 404 -31.34 -7.10 23.16
CA ASP A 404 -32.17 -6.01 22.62
C ASP A 404 -31.27 -4.91 21.99
N ARG A 405 -30.15 -4.57 22.63
CA ARG A 405 -29.16 -3.61 22.11
C ARG A 405 -28.42 -4.15 20.90
N LEU A 406 -28.04 -5.44 20.92
CA LEU A 406 -27.43 -6.11 19.76
C LEU A 406 -28.34 -6.07 18.53
N ALA A 407 -29.63 -6.35 18.72
CA ALA A 407 -30.60 -6.28 17.63
C ALA A 407 -30.75 -4.86 17.05
N LEU A 408 -30.64 -3.82 17.88
CA LEU A 408 -30.63 -2.43 17.41
C LEU A 408 -29.37 -2.09 16.60
N ILE A 409 -28.20 -2.57 17.03
CA ILE A 409 -26.92 -2.37 16.34
C ILE A 409 -26.97 -3.02 14.95
N GLU A 410 -27.42 -4.27 14.86
CA GLU A 410 -27.58 -4.98 13.59
C GLU A 410 -28.59 -4.27 12.68
N LYS A 411 -29.73 -3.83 13.24
CA LYS A 411 -30.75 -3.09 12.49
C LYS A 411 -30.25 -1.72 11.98
N ALA A 412 -29.30 -1.10 12.68
CA ALA A 412 -28.62 0.11 12.26
C ALA A 412 -27.50 -0.15 11.23
N ASN A 413 -27.26 -1.41 10.83
CA ASN A 413 -26.15 -1.84 9.97
C ASN A 413 -24.78 -1.43 10.55
N LEU A 414 -24.64 -1.56 11.88
CA LEU A 414 -23.42 -1.29 12.63
C LEU A 414 -22.82 -2.61 13.15
N GLY A 415 -21.52 -2.59 13.43
CA GLY A 415 -20.80 -3.68 14.10
C GLY A 415 -20.39 -3.29 15.52
N LEU A 416 -19.82 -4.23 16.26
CA LEU A 416 -19.27 -4.01 17.61
C LEU A 416 -17.80 -3.58 17.61
N SER A 417 -17.10 -3.83 16.51
CA SER A 417 -15.72 -3.41 16.29
C SER A 417 -15.69 -2.02 15.67
N HIS A 418 -14.89 -1.16 16.26
CA HIS A 418 -14.79 0.25 15.93
C HIS A 418 -13.34 0.72 15.94
N MET A 419 -13.12 1.92 15.41
CA MET A 419 -11.80 2.50 15.27
C MET A 419 -11.82 3.93 15.77
N VAL A 420 -10.74 4.36 16.41
CA VAL A 420 -10.48 5.77 16.73
C VAL A 420 -9.13 6.18 16.21
N ARG A 421 -8.97 7.42 15.78
CA ARG A 421 -7.65 7.97 15.41
C ARG A 421 -6.98 8.57 16.64
N GLY A 422 -5.71 8.25 16.85
CA GLY A 422 -4.94 8.79 17.99
C GLY A 422 -4.85 10.32 17.98
N THR A 423 -4.88 10.94 16.79
CA THR A 423 -4.87 12.40 16.62
C THR A 423 -6.19 13.10 16.92
N TRP A 424 -7.29 12.36 17.00
CA TRP A 424 -8.63 12.92 17.22
C TRP A 424 -8.95 13.15 18.71
N LEU A 425 -7.96 12.96 19.59
CA LEU A 425 -8.11 13.31 21.01
C LEU A 425 -8.28 14.82 21.24
N ILE A 426 -8.03 15.70 20.24
CA ILE A 426 -8.33 17.14 20.33
C ILE A 426 -8.57 17.75 18.93
N PRO A 427 -9.73 18.37 18.63
CA PRO A 427 -10.98 18.36 19.38
C PRO A 427 -11.77 17.08 19.07
N PHE A 428 -12.07 16.28 20.09
CA PHE A 428 -12.87 15.04 20.08
C PHE A 428 -13.84 14.91 18.90
N ARG A 429 -13.37 14.37 17.76
CA ARG A 429 -14.25 13.86 16.73
C ARG A 429 -14.37 12.37 16.98
N ILE A 430 -15.51 11.94 17.50
CA ILE A 430 -15.86 10.52 17.56
C ILE A 430 -16.57 10.21 16.24
N PRO A 431 -16.16 9.17 15.49
CA PRO A 431 -16.84 8.77 14.25
C PRO A 431 -18.34 8.56 14.51
N SER A 432 -19.20 9.03 13.60
CA SER A 432 -20.66 8.92 13.78
C SER A 432 -21.13 7.48 14.01
N ARG A 433 -20.43 6.50 13.41
CA ARG A 433 -20.66 5.06 13.61
C ARG A 433 -20.41 4.65 15.06
N LEU A 434 -19.24 4.97 15.61
CA LEU A 434 -18.89 4.67 17.00
C LEU A 434 -19.82 5.42 17.97
N LEU A 435 -20.12 6.69 17.70
CA LEU A 435 -21.04 7.47 18.54
C LEU A 435 -22.43 6.81 18.59
N THR A 436 -22.95 6.40 17.43
CA THR A 436 -24.27 5.74 17.35
C THR A 436 -24.27 4.42 18.12
N THR A 437 -23.22 3.60 17.98
CA THR A 437 -23.11 2.35 18.72
C THR A 437 -22.98 2.59 20.23
N LEU A 438 -22.18 3.57 20.66
CA LEU A 438 -22.07 3.94 22.08
C LEU A 438 -23.40 4.45 22.65
N CYS A 439 -24.16 5.24 21.88
CA CYS A 439 -25.50 5.66 22.28
C CYS A 439 -26.40 4.44 22.50
N ILE A 440 -26.43 3.47 21.57
CA ILE A 440 -27.23 2.24 21.71
C ILE A 440 -26.74 1.38 22.88
N ALA A 441 -25.43 1.24 23.06
CA ALA A 441 -24.81 0.46 24.11
C ALA A 441 -25.18 0.98 25.52
N LEU A 442 -25.39 2.29 25.65
CA LEU A 442 -25.70 2.97 26.90
C LEU A 442 -27.20 3.19 27.14
N MET A 443 -28.09 2.86 26.19
CA MET A 443 -29.55 2.96 26.36
C MET A 443 -30.01 2.08 27.51
N ASP A 444 -31.00 2.51 28.28
CA ASP A 444 -31.70 1.61 29.18
C ASP A 444 -32.58 0.59 28.42
N GLU A 445 -33.07 -0.43 29.11
CA GLU A 445 -33.85 -1.52 28.48
C GLU A 445 -35.19 -1.03 27.89
N ASP A 446 -35.80 -0.01 28.50
CA ASP A 446 -37.08 0.52 28.04
C ASP A 446 -36.90 1.41 26.80
N GLU A 447 -35.84 2.22 26.79
CA GLU A 447 -35.37 2.97 25.62
C GLU A 447 -35.05 2.05 24.45
N ALA A 448 -34.27 0.98 24.69
CA ALA A 448 -33.89 0.03 23.66
C ALA A 448 -35.11 -0.68 23.05
N ARG A 449 -36.08 -1.11 23.87
CA ARG A 449 -37.30 -1.76 23.38
C ARG A 449 -38.24 -0.84 22.64
N SER A 450 -38.26 0.45 22.99
CA SER A 450 -39.15 1.44 22.38
C SER A 450 -38.61 2.03 21.08
N LEU A 451 -37.30 1.92 20.82
CA LEU A 451 -36.67 2.51 19.65
C LEU A 451 -37.09 1.80 18.35
N THR A 452 -37.81 2.53 17.49
CA THR A 452 -38.18 2.05 16.16
C THR A 452 -37.42 2.82 15.09
N PHE A 453 -36.46 2.17 14.42
CA PHE A 453 -35.87 2.74 13.21
C PHE A 453 -36.95 2.86 12.14
N SER A 454 -37.28 4.10 11.76
CA SER A 454 -38.04 4.37 10.55
C SER A 454 -37.13 4.03 9.36
N PRO A 455 -37.57 3.20 8.40
CA PRO A 455 -36.77 2.97 7.20
C PRO A 455 -36.55 4.32 6.51
N LYS A 456 -35.29 4.76 6.38
CA LYS A 456 -34.93 5.92 5.54
C LYS A 456 -35.59 5.66 4.18
N HIS A 457 -36.45 6.57 3.75
CA HIS A 457 -37.25 6.42 2.54
C HIS A 457 -36.40 5.99 1.35
N ASN A 458 -36.70 4.82 0.77
CA ASN A 458 -36.54 4.60 -0.67
C ASN A 458 -37.40 5.65 -1.38
N ARG A 459 -36.84 6.84 -1.64
CA ARG A 459 -37.43 7.77 -2.60
C ARG A 459 -37.06 7.24 -3.98
N SER A 460 -38.09 6.67 -4.60
CA SER A 460 -38.22 6.22 -6.00
C SER A 460 -37.50 7.09 -7.02
#